data_AF-A0A0G1U8T4-F1
#
_entry.id   AF-A0A0G1U8T4-F1
#
_cell.length_a   1.000
_cell.length_b   1.000
_cell.length_c   1.000
_cell.angle_alpha   90.00
_cell.angle_beta   90.00
_cell.angle_gamma   90.00
#
_symmetry.space_group_name_H-M   'P 1'
#
loop_
_entity.id
_entity.type
_entity.pdbx_description
1 polymer ?
#
loop_
_entity_poly.entity_id
_entity_poly.type
_entity_poly.pdbx_seq_one_letter_code
_entity_poly.pdbx_strand_id
1 'polypeptide(L)'
;MTHPFGLLSVAGNEYVIRDALAASKEDKSISFVAEVPQGAIIQFMVGGRDALLQAGADAAILARGEIRHESALVFIADCVSRLLVLGVETEKELRNIAKHVGMEVPMIGFFSFGEISSETDRAAFHNKTCSLYVMPE
;
A
#
# COMPACT_ATOMS: atom_id res chain seq x y z
N MET A 1 10.38 -1.03 -7.02
CA MET A 1 11.29 -2.06 -6.44
C MET A 1 10.52 -3.35 -6.24
N THR A 2 10.89 -4.48 -6.86
CA THR A 2 10.17 -5.77 -6.74
C THR A 2 10.61 -6.61 -5.53
N HIS A 3 11.71 -6.23 -4.88
CA HIS A 3 12.29 -6.93 -3.73
C HIS A 3 12.50 -5.95 -2.57
N PRO A 4 11.43 -5.49 -1.90
CA PRO A 4 11.58 -4.56 -0.79
C PRO A 4 12.03 -5.28 0.48
N PHE A 5 12.33 -4.52 1.53
CA PHE A 5 12.69 -5.07 2.82
C PHE A 5 11.46 -5.24 3.69
N GLY A 6 11.33 -6.37 4.36
CA GLY A 6 10.31 -6.65 5.36
C GLY A 6 10.90 -6.50 6.75
N LEU A 7 10.25 -5.71 7.59
CA LEU A 7 10.58 -5.55 9.00
C LEU A 7 9.47 -6.18 9.83
N LEU A 8 9.81 -7.08 10.75
CA LEU A 8 8.81 -7.63 11.67
C LEU A 8 8.25 -6.49 12.53
N SER A 9 6.92 -6.39 12.60
CA SER A 9 6.24 -5.38 13.40
C SER A 9 6.61 -5.51 14.87
N VAL A 10 6.44 -4.42 15.63
CA VAL A 10 6.69 -4.43 17.09
C VAL A 10 5.79 -5.45 17.81
N ALA A 11 4.58 -5.69 17.29
CA ALA A 11 3.67 -6.70 17.79
C ALA A 11 4.10 -8.14 17.45
N GLY A 12 5.07 -8.32 16.54
CA GLY A 12 5.67 -9.60 16.20
C GLY A 12 4.80 -10.52 15.33
N ASN A 13 3.66 -10.03 14.84
CA ASN A 13 2.66 -10.83 14.14
C ASN A 13 2.59 -10.56 12.62
N GLU A 14 3.23 -9.50 12.13
CA GLU A 14 3.17 -9.10 10.73
C GLU A 14 4.49 -8.47 10.25
N TYR A 15 4.70 -8.42 8.93
CA TYR A 15 5.83 -7.70 8.35
C TYR A 15 5.36 -6.38 7.74
N VAL A 16 6.00 -5.29 8.14
CA VAL A 16 5.85 -3.98 7.48
C VAL A 16 6.89 -3.83 6.39
N ILE A 17 6.47 -3.35 5.22
CA ILE A 17 7.36 -3.13 4.09
C ILE A 17 8.14 -1.82 4.27
N ARG A 18 9.43 -1.88 3.93
CA ARG A 18 10.36 -0.76 3.85
C ARG A 18 10.93 -0.70 2.44
N ASP A 19 10.44 0.26 1.68
CA ASP A 19 10.96 0.54 0.34
C ASP A 19 12.23 1.38 0.47
N ALA A 20 13.33 0.86 -0.09
CA ALA A 20 14.57 1.61 -0.18
C ALA A 20 14.43 2.72 -1.24
N LEU A 21 14.84 3.92 -0.86
CA LEU A 21 14.76 5.13 -1.66
C LEU A 21 15.99 5.28 -2.56
N ALA A 22 17.18 5.15 -1.97
CA ALA A 22 18.45 5.24 -2.69
C ALA A 22 19.54 4.39 -2.01
N ALA A 23 20.49 3.91 -2.80
CA ALA A 23 21.69 3.26 -2.32
C ALA A 23 22.92 4.10 -2.71
N SER A 24 23.77 4.40 -1.73
CA SER A 24 24.99 5.17 -1.95
C SER A 24 26.17 4.23 -2.17
N LYS A 25 26.96 4.51 -3.22
CA LYS A 25 28.15 3.74 -3.54
C LYS A 25 29.36 4.15 -2.72
N GLU A 26 29.35 5.35 -2.13
CA GLU A 26 30.47 5.94 -1.41
C GLU A 26 30.59 5.35 0.00
N ASP A 27 29.55 5.53 0.81
CA ASP A 27 29.45 5.05 2.20
C ASP A 27 28.76 3.67 2.32
N LYS A 28 28.32 3.09 1.19
CA LYS A 28 27.58 1.80 1.13
C LYS A 28 26.25 1.80 1.87
N SER A 29 25.67 2.97 2.12
CA SER A 29 24.39 3.07 2.84
C SER A 29 23.18 2.86 1.91
N ILE A 30 22.06 2.49 2.53
CA ILE A 30 20.74 2.47 1.90
C ILE A 30 19.84 3.40 2.70
N SER A 31 19.17 4.32 2.02
CA SER A 31 18.17 5.21 2.60
C SER A 31 16.77 4.64 2.37
N PHE A 32 15.88 4.89 3.32
CA PHE A 32 14.50 4.40 3.31
C PHE A 32 13.53 5.56 3.45
N VAL A 33 12.30 5.39 2.93
CA VAL A 33 11.21 6.37 3.10
C VAL A 33 10.74 6.43 4.56
N ALA A 34 10.80 5.30 5.26
CA ALA A 34 10.38 5.16 6.64
C ALA A 34 11.54 4.65 7.51
N GLU A 35 11.43 4.87 8.83
CA GLU A 35 12.45 4.46 9.80
C GLU A 35 12.69 2.95 9.79
N VAL A 36 13.97 2.58 9.88
CA VAL A 36 14.45 1.22 10.15
C VAL A 36 15.25 1.28 11.44
N PRO A 37 14.74 0.72 12.56
CA PRO A 37 15.42 0.78 13.85
C PRO A 37 16.80 0.09 13.82
N GLN A 38 17.74 0.60 14.62
CA GLN A 38 19.04 -0.05 14.77
C GLN A 38 18.88 -1.45 15.38
N GLY A 39 19.60 -2.43 14.84
CA GLY A 39 19.54 -3.83 15.29
C GLY A 39 18.30 -4.59 14.79
N ALA A 40 17.47 -3.95 13.96
CA ALA A 40 16.35 -4.63 13.32
C ALA A 40 16.80 -5.78 12.42
N ILE A 41 16.04 -6.88 12.47
CA ILE A 41 16.17 -7.97 11.52
C ILE A 41 15.27 -7.66 10.33
N ILE A 42 15.87 -7.51 9.15
CA ILE A 42 15.16 -7.27 7.88
C ILE A 42 15.20 -8.53 7.02
N GLN A 43 14.13 -8.77 6.26
CA GLN A 43 14.03 -9.85 5.30
C GLN A 43 13.87 -9.29 3.89
N PHE A 44 14.41 -9.98 2.88
CA PHE A 44 14.06 -9.68 1.49
C PHE A 44 12.68 -10.24 1.21
N MET A 45 11.75 -9.37 0.86
CA MET A 45 10.40 -9.75 0.48
C MET A 45 10.33 -9.90 -1.03
N VAL A 46 9.43 -10.75 -1.52
CA VAL A 46 9.17 -10.93 -2.94
C VAL A 46 7.70 -10.64 -3.20
N GLY A 47 7.42 -9.70 -4.10
CA GLY A 47 6.07 -9.37 -4.52
C GLY A 47 6.03 -9.11 -6.02
N GLY A 48 5.01 -9.64 -6.69
CA GLY A 48 4.79 -9.49 -8.12
C GLY A 48 3.67 -8.52 -8.44
N ARG A 49 3.50 -8.20 -9.74
CA ARG A 49 2.40 -7.35 -10.22
C ARG A 49 1.04 -7.94 -9.87
N ASP A 50 0.86 -9.25 -10.08
CA ASP A 50 -0.41 -9.92 -9.77
C ASP A 50 -0.75 -9.84 -8.27
N ALA A 51 0.24 -9.94 -7.38
CA ALA A 51 0.03 -9.79 -5.95
C ALA A 51 -0.39 -8.36 -5.57
N LEU A 52 0.16 -7.34 -6.25
CA LEU A 52 -0.29 -5.96 -6.05
C LEU A 52 -1.73 -5.79 -6.54
N LEU A 53 -2.04 -6.26 -7.76
CA LEU A 53 -3.38 -6.18 -8.34
C LEU A 53 -4.43 -6.88 -7.49
N GLN A 54 -4.08 -8.03 -6.91
CA GLN A 54 -4.95 -8.76 -6.00
C GLN A 54 -5.17 -8.00 -4.70
N ALA A 55 -4.11 -7.45 -4.09
CA ALA A 55 -4.23 -6.66 -2.87
C ALA A 55 -5.13 -5.42 -3.05
N GLY A 56 -5.09 -4.78 -4.22
CA GLY A 56 -6.00 -3.67 -4.56
C GLY A 56 -7.46 -4.12 -4.67
N ALA A 57 -7.71 -5.28 -5.29
CA ALA A 57 -9.05 -5.88 -5.33
C ALA A 57 -9.55 -6.26 -3.92
N ASP A 58 -8.70 -6.83 -3.08
CA ASP A 58 -9.07 -7.23 -1.72
C ASP A 58 -9.47 -6.00 -0.90
N ALA A 59 -8.70 -4.90 -0.98
CA ALA A 59 -9.06 -3.63 -0.35
C ALA A 59 -10.39 -3.07 -0.86
N ALA A 60 -10.66 -3.18 -2.16
CA ALA A 60 -11.93 -2.78 -2.79
C ALA A 60 -13.12 -3.61 -2.32
N ILE A 61 -12.94 -4.93 -2.15
CA ILE A 61 -13.98 -5.82 -1.61
C ILE A 61 -14.31 -5.46 -0.16
N LEU A 62 -13.29 -5.18 0.66
CA LEU A 62 -13.49 -4.73 2.04
C LEU A 62 -14.24 -3.39 2.07
N ALA A 63 -13.80 -2.40 1.28
CA ALA A 63 -14.49 -1.11 1.18
C ALA A 63 -15.94 -1.26 0.71
N ARG A 64 -16.23 -2.13 -0.26
CA ARG A 64 -17.60 -2.39 -0.73
C ARG A 64 -18.52 -2.83 0.41
N GLY A 65 -18.03 -3.62 1.36
CA GLY A 65 -18.79 -4.08 2.53
C GLY A 65 -19.27 -2.94 3.45
N GLU A 66 -18.57 -1.81 3.43
CA GLU A 66 -18.86 -0.61 4.23
C GLU A 66 -19.80 0.38 3.51
N ILE A 67 -20.01 0.23 2.19
CA ILE A 67 -20.93 1.08 1.45
C ILE A 67 -22.38 0.70 1.81
N ARG A 68 -23.07 1.62 2.51
CA ARG A 68 -24.48 1.46 2.92
C ARG A 68 -25.46 2.25 2.06
N HIS A 69 -25.00 3.31 1.39
CA HIS A 69 -25.83 4.26 0.66
C HIS A 69 -25.40 4.36 -0.80
N GLU A 70 -26.34 4.78 -1.65
CA GLU A 70 -26.10 4.97 -3.09
C GLU A 70 -25.20 6.17 -3.39
N SER A 71 -25.10 7.15 -2.47
CA SER A 71 -24.31 8.38 -2.66
C SER A 71 -22.88 8.33 -2.09
N ALA A 72 -22.35 7.13 -1.81
CA ALA A 72 -21.01 6.99 -1.24
C ALA A 72 -19.92 7.43 -2.23
N LEU A 73 -18.85 8.01 -1.69
CA LEU A 73 -17.61 8.35 -2.42
C LEU A 73 -16.47 7.53 -1.84
N VAL A 74 -15.65 6.93 -2.70
CA VAL A 74 -14.43 6.22 -2.24
C VAL A 74 -13.19 7.08 -2.49
N PHE A 75 -12.46 7.33 -1.40
CA PHE A 75 -11.15 7.95 -1.44
C PHE A 75 -10.06 6.88 -1.51
N ILE A 76 -9.09 7.03 -2.40
CA ILE A 76 -8.00 6.08 -2.62
C ILE A 76 -6.65 6.75 -2.35
N ALA A 77 -5.86 6.16 -1.46
CA ALA A 77 -4.43 6.43 -1.33
C ALA A 77 -3.66 5.19 -1.80
N ASP A 78 -3.00 5.28 -2.96
CA ASP A 78 -2.22 4.18 -3.53
C ASP A 78 -0.73 4.51 -3.47
N CYS A 79 0.09 3.68 -2.84
CA CYS A 79 1.50 3.98 -2.68
C CYS A 79 2.19 4.08 -4.06
N VAL A 80 2.93 5.16 -4.30
CA VAL A 80 3.66 5.43 -5.54
C VAL A 80 4.63 4.32 -5.91
N SER A 81 5.11 3.53 -4.93
CA SER A 81 5.96 2.39 -5.23
C SER A 81 5.21 1.25 -5.96
N ARG A 82 3.88 1.17 -5.83
CA ARG A 82 2.99 0.29 -6.60
C ARG A 82 2.85 0.78 -8.04
N LEU A 83 2.59 2.08 -8.23
CA LEU A 83 2.62 2.75 -9.54
C LEU A 83 3.93 2.44 -10.30
N LEU A 84 5.07 2.56 -9.62
CA LEU A 84 6.38 2.30 -10.23
C LEU A 84 6.61 0.82 -10.61
N VAL A 85 5.96 -0.14 -9.91
CA VAL A 85 6.07 -1.57 -10.22
C VAL A 85 5.10 -1.98 -11.33
N LEU A 86 3.87 -1.46 -11.28
CA LEU A 86 2.81 -1.76 -12.24
C LEU A 86 3.03 -1.04 -13.59
N GLY A 87 3.55 0.19 -13.57
CA GLY A 87 3.82 0.96 -14.78
C GLY A 87 2.56 1.13 -15.63
N VAL A 88 2.59 0.60 -16.86
CA VAL A 88 1.44 0.64 -17.78
C VAL A 88 0.22 -0.12 -17.26
N GLU A 89 0.39 -1.06 -16.32
CA GLU A 89 -0.72 -1.80 -15.71
C GLU A 89 -1.41 -1.03 -14.57
N THR A 90 -0.99 0.20 -14.26
CA THR A 90 -1.64 1.00 -13.21
C THR A 90 -3.11 1.29 -13.54
N GLU A 91 -3.46 1.48 -14.81
CA GLU A 91 -4.88 1.60 -15.17
C GLU A 91 -5.68 0.32 -14.89
N LYS A 92 -5.03 -0.84 -14.98
CA LYS A 92 -5.66 -2.13 -14.66
C LYS A 92 -5.94 -2.21 -13.16
N GLU A 93 -5.04 -1.71 -12.32
CA GLU A 93 -5.28 -1.58 -10.87
C GLU A 93 -6.52 -0.74 -10.58
N LEU A 94 -6.56 0.49 -11.11
CA LEU A 94 -7.69 1.40 -10.87
C LEU A 94 -9.02 0.83 -11.40
N ARG A 95 -9.01 0.18 -12.57
CA ARG A 95 -10.19 -0.52 -13.12
C ARG A 95 -10.59 -1.72 -12.26
N ASN A 96 -9.63 -2.45 -11.72
CA ASN A 96 -9.88 -3.60 -10.86
C ASN A 96 -10.54 -3.16 -9.54
N ILE A 97 -10.02 -2.09 -8.93
CA ILE A 97 -10.61 -1.46 -7.76
C ILE A 97 -12.04 -0.98 -8.06
N ALA A 98 -12.23 -0.20 -9.13
CA ALA A 98 -13.55 0.31 -9.54
C ALA A 98 -14.58 -0.82 -9.71
N LYS A 99 -14.18 -1.92 -10.34
CA LYS A 99 -15.05 -3.09 -10.56
C LYS A 99 -15.55 -3.69 -9.23
N HIS A 100 -14.68 -3.81 -8.24
CA HIS A 100 -15.02 -4.43 -6.95
C HIS A 100 -15.72 -3.47 -5.99
N VAL A 101 -15.38 -2.19 -6.02
CA VAL A 101 -16.12 -1.12 -5.32
C VAL A 101 -17.52 -0.92 -5.93
N GLY A 102 -17.67 -1.11 -7.24
CA GLY A 102 -18.89 -0.87 -8.01
C GLY A 102 -18.71 0.32 -8.96
N MET A 103 -18.95 0.09 -10.25
CA MET A 103 -18.63 1.03 -11.34
C MET A 103 -19.35 2.39 -11.24
N GLU A 104 -20.48 2.44 -10.54
CA GLU A 104 -21.27 3.66 -10.34
C GLU A 104 -20.79 4.50 -9.16
N VAL A 105 -19.95 3.93 -8.28
CA VAL A 105 -19.44 4.62 -7.09
C VAL A 105 -18.31 5.55 -7.53
N PRO A 106 -18.42 6.87 -7.35
CA PRO A 106 -17.33 7.77 -7.68
C PRO A 106 -16.09 7.44 -6.84
N MET A 107 -14.93 7.57 -7.47
CA MET A 107 -13.63 7.37 -6.82
C MET A 107 -12.72 8.56 -7.08
N ILE A 108 -12.07 9.04 -6.03
CA ILE A 108 -11.04 10.08 -6.11
C ILE A 108 -9.83 9.65 -5.27
N GLY A 109 -8.65 10.20 -5.55
CA GLY A 109 -7.47 9.77 -4.81
C GLY A 109 -6.17 10.38 -5.29
N PHE A 110 -5.07 9.90 -4.70
CA PHE A 110 -3.71 10.29 -5.08
C PHE A 110 -2.71 9.15 -4.88
N PHE A 111 -1.55 9.27 -5.52
CA PHE A 111 -0.42 8.39 -5.23
C PHE A 111 0.39 8.92 -4.04
N SER A 112 0.52 8.11 -2.99
CA SER A 112 1.17 8.48 -1.73
C SER A 112 2.62 7.98 -1.66
N PHE A 113 3.37 8.32 -0.60
CA PHE A 113 4.64 7.65 -0.29
C PHE A 113 4.49 6.50 0.72
N GLY A 114 3.27 5.97 0.85
CA GLY A 114 2.84 5.02 1.87
C GLY A 114 1.84 5.66 2.82
N GLU A 115 1.28 4.83 3.70
CA GLU A 115 0.20 5.18 4.60
C GLU A 115 0.60 4.95 6.06
N ILE A 116 0.03 5.74 6.97
CA ILE A 116 0.16 5.53 8.41
C ILE A 116 -1.13 4.91 8.90
N SER A 117 -1.03 3.75 9.52
CA SER A 117 -2.16 3.02 10.10
C SER A 117 -1.82 2.53 11.49
N SER A 118 -2.83 2.36 12.33
CA SER A 118 -2.75 1.73 13.65
C SER A 118 -3.66 0.51 13.73
N GLU A 119 -3.64 -0.33 12.70
CA GLU A 119 -4.33 -1.64 12.73
C GLU A 119 -3.79 -2.55 13.86
N THR A 120 -2.60 -2.24 14.39
CA THR A 120 -2.08 -2.80 15.64
C THR A 120 -2.10 -1.77 16.76
N ASP A 121 -1.76 -2.16 18.00
CA ASP A 121 -1.69 -1.28 19.18
C ASP A 121 -0.74 -0.07 19.02
N ARG A 122 -0.03 0.06 17.89
CA ARG A 122 0.86 1.18 17.56
C ARG A 122 0.72 1.60 16.11
N ALA A 123 0.79 2.91 15.87
CA ALA A 123 0.88 3.45 14.53
C ALA A 123 2.18 2.98 13.85
N ALA A 124 2.06 2.50 12.62
CA ALA A 124 3.17 2.12 11.76
C ALA A 124 3.06 2.81 10.40
N PHE A 125 4.22 3.04 9.78
CA PHE A 125 4.29 3.50 8.40
C PHE A 125 4.36 2.27 7.48
N HIS A 126 3.42 2.16 6.55
CA HIS A 126 3.33 1.05 5.60
C HIS A 126 3.69 1.56 4.20
N ASN A 127 4.76 1.00 3.62
CA ASN A 127 5.03 1.17 2.19
C ASN A 127 4.29 0.12 1.37
N LYS A 128 4.10 0.40 0.08
CA LYS A 128 3.53 -0.54 -0.91
C LYS A 128 2.09 -1.00 -0.59
N THR A 129 1.36 -0.15 0.10
CA THR A 129 -0.05 -0.32 0.47
C THR A 129 -0.97 0.42 -0.52
N CYS A 130 -2.24 0.01 -0.54
CA CYS A 130 -3.33 0.71 -1.23
C CYS A 130 -4.49 0.75 -0.23
N SER A 131 -4.88 1.96 0.17
CA SER A 131 -5.90 2.19 1.20
C SER A 131 -7.12 2.85 0.58
N LEU A 132 -8.28 2.28 0.87
CA LEU A 132 -9.56 2.81 0.45
C LEU A 132 -10.34 3.29 1.66
N TYR A 133 -10.90 4.48 1.57
CA TYR A 133 -11.78 5.04 2.58
C TYR A 133 -13.15 5.32 1.96
N VAL A 134 -14.18 4.67 2.48
CA VAL A 134 -15.56 4.97 2.13
C VAL A 134 -15.99 6.20 2.92
N MET A 135 -16.22 7.31 2.24
CA MET A 135 -16.71 8.52 2.88
C MET A 135 -18.17 8.29 3.31
N PRO A 136 -18.49 8.40 4.61
CA PRO A 136 -19.87 8.45 5.07
C PRO A 136 -20.50 9.77 4.60
N GLU A 137 -21.82 9.75 4.41
CA GLU A 137 -22.62 10.96 4.15
C GLU A 137 -22.52 11.98 5.31
#